data_AF-A0A7G8DC06-F1
#
_entry.id   AF-A0A7G8DC06-F1
#
_cell.length_a   1.000
_cell.length_b   1.000
_cell.length_c   1.000
_cell.angle_alpha   90.00
_cell.angle_beta   90.00
_cell.angle_gamma   90.00
#
_symmetry.space_group_name_H-M   'P 1'
#
loop_
_entity.id
_entity.type
_entity.pdbx_description
1 polymer ?
#
loop_
_entity_poly.entity_id
_entity_poly.type
_entity_poly.pdbx_seq_one_letter_code
_entity_poly.pdbx_strand_id
1 'polypeptide(L)'
;MNSAEMENEIRTLLGNSDIGLLEGLLVDSADWGVNIRMTLNNEFVEVDLIKNWDGFEMILLDEQKRDSIQIDELQDILQILKSHY
;
A
#
# COMPACT_ATOMS: atom_id res chain seq x y z
N MET A 1 6.49 15.66 -3.03
CA MET A 1 6.80 14.56 -2.11
C MET A 1 8.00 13.80 -2.64
N ASN A 2 9.09 13.75 -1.89
CA ASN A 2 10.21 12.87 -2.18
C ASN A 2 9.93 11.45 -1.64
N SER A 3 10.77 10.48 -2.02
CA SER A 3 10.62 9.07 -1.64
C SER A 3 10.50 8.85 -0.12
N ALA A 4 11.36 9.51 0.67
CA ALA A 4 11.34 9.38 2.13
C ALA A 4 10.09 9.99 2.78
N GLU A 5 9.58 11.11 2.24
CA GLU A 5 8.31 11.70 2.67
C GLU A 5 7.14 10.75 2.38
N MET A 6 7.12 10.13 1.20
CA MET A 6 6.07 9.19 0.79
C MET A 6 6.05 7.93 1.66
N GLU A 7 7.22 7.35 1.95
CA GLU A 7 7.31 6.23 2.86
C GLU A 7 6.79 6.56 4.26
N ASN A 8 7.17 7.72 4.80
CA ASN A 8 6.73 8.14 6.12
C ASN A 8 5.23 8.41 6.17
N GLU A 9 4.68 9.01 5.12
CA GLU A 9 3.24 9.24 5.00
C GLU A 9 2.46 7.91 4.96
N ILE A 10 2.91 6.94 4.15
CA ILE A 10 2.30 5.61 4.07
C ILE A 10 2.44 4.85 5.41
N ARG A 11 3.60 4.89 6.06
CA ARG A 11 3.79 4.28 7.40
C ARG A 11 2.85 4.90 8.43
N THR A 12 2.72 6.22 8.43
CA THR A 12 1.84 6.96 9.34
C THR A 12 0.38 6.62 9.08
N LEU A 13 -0.01 6.54 7.80
CA LEU A 13 -1.36 6.21 7.39
C LEU A 13 -1.74 4.79 7.84
N LEU A 14 -0.96 3.78 7.46
CA LEU A 14 -1.27 2.38 7.76
C LEU A 14 -1.14 2.08 9.26
N GLY A 15 -0.09 2.59 9.92
CA GLY A 15 0.17 2.34 11.34
C GLY A 15 -0.86 2.96 12.30
N ASN A 16 -1.61 3.97 11.87
CA ASN A 16 -2.68 4.58 12.65
C ASN A 16 -4.09 4.19 12.19
N SER A 17 -4.19 3.33 11.17
CA SER A 17 -5.47 2.98 10.57
C SER A 17 -6.15 1.80 11.28
N ASP A 18 -7.47 1.85 11.37
CA ASP A 18 -8.31 0.74 11.83
C ASP A 18 -8.75 -0.09 10.62
N ILE A 19 -7.79 -0.76 9.97
CA ILE A 19 -8.00 -1.66 8.81
C ILE A 19 -8.01 -3.14 9.17
N GLY A 20 -7.75 -3.48 10.44
CA GLY A 20 -7.62 -4.86 10.90
C GLY A 20 -6.41 -5.03 11.83
N LEU A 21 -6.06 -6.29 12.10
CA LEU A 21 -4.85 -6.64 12.85
C LEU A 21 -3.63 -6.49 11.93
N LEU A 22 -2.93 -5.36 12.05
CA LEU A 22 -1.69 -5.08 11.32
C LEU A 22 -0.47 -5.53 12.14
N GLU A 23 0.28 -6.50 11.63
CA GLU A 23 1.51 -7.02 12.22
C GLU A 23 2.68 -6.94 11.23
N GLY A 24 3.71 -6.19 11.60
CA GLY A 24 4.85 -5.94 10.71
C GLY A 24 4.46 -5.05 9.54
N LEU A 25 5.17 -3.94 9.37
CA LEU A 25 4.97 -3.02 8.26
C LEU A 25 6.35 -2.62 7.72
N LEU A 26 6.60 -2.96 6.47
CA LEU A 26 7.74 -2.51 5.71
C LEU A 26 7.21 -1.62 4.58
N VAL A 27 7.80 -0.43 4.46
CA VAL A 27 7.51 0.52 3.38
C VAL A 27 8.86 0.97 2.85
N ASP A 28 9.11 0.70 1.58
CA ASP A 28 10.42 0.90 0.94
C ASP A 28 10.25 1.54 -0.45
N SER A 29 10.99 2.60 -0.70
CA SER A 29 11.00 3.25 -2.02
C SER A 29 11.87 2.47 -2.99
N ALA A 30 11.32 2.27 -4.19
CA ALA A 30 12.01 1.65 -5.31
C ALA A 30 12.14 2.64 -6.48
N ASP A 31 12.91 2.27 -7.49
CA ASP A 31 13.10 3.09 -8.71
C ASP A 31 11.79 3.36 -9.48
N TRP A 32 10.76 2.53 -9.25
CA TRP A 32 9.48 2.58 -9.94
C TRP A 32 8.32 3.09 -9.05
N GLY A 33 8.51 3.25 -7.73
CA GLY A 33 7.41 3.54 -6.81
C GLY A 33 7.73 3.23 -5.35
N VAL A 34 6.73 2.77 -4.60
CA VAL A 34 6.88 2.32 -3.21
C VAL A 34 6.34 0.90 -3.08
N ASN A 35 7.14 0.01 -2.51
CA ASN A 35 6.72 -1.33 -2.13
C ASN A 35 6.31 -1.33 -0.65
N ILE A 36 5.13 -1.89 -0.38
CA ILE A 36 4.56 -2.01 0.96
C ILE A 36 4.38 -3.50 1.22
N ARG A 37 4.95 -4.00 2.32
CA ARG A 37 4.76 -5.38 2.78
C ARG A 37 4.26 -5.36 4.21
N MET A 38 3.22 -6.13 4.49
CA MET A 38 2.65 -6.23 5.82
C MET A 38 2.03 -7.60 6.07
N THR A 39 1.81 -7.94 7.34
CA THR A 39 0.84 -8.97 7.70
C THR A 39 -0.44 -8.28 8.14
N LEU A 40 -1.54 -8.51 7.44
CA LEU A 40 -2.85 -7.95 7.77
C LEU A 40 -3.84 -9.11 8.01
N ASN A 41 -4.49 -9.14 9.16
CA ASN A 41 -5.44 -10.19 9.54
C ASN A 41 -4.86 -11.62 9.40
N ASN A 42 -3.57 -11.79 9.73
CA ASN A 42 -2.78 -13.02 9.58
C ASN A 42 -2.44 -13.43 8.13
N GLU A 43 -2.69 -12.56 7.15
CA GLU A 43 -2.34 -12.77 5.75
C GLU A 43 -1.16 -11.88 5.35
N PHE A 44 -0.22 -12.44 4.56
CA PHE A 44 0.85 -11.65 3.98
C PHE A 44 0.31 -10.84 2.81
N VAL A 45 0.48 -9.52 2.86
CA VAL A 45 0.03 -8.58 1.83
C VAL A 45 1.24 -7.82 1.30
N GLU A 46 1.41 -7.86 -0.01
CA GLU A 46 2.39 -7.06 -0.73
C GLU A 46 1.70 -6.15 -1.75
N VAL A 47 2.09 -4.88 -1.74
CA VAL A 47 1.49 -3.84 -2.57
C VAL A 47 2.60 -3.02 -3.22
N ASP A 48 2.53 -2.90 -4.54
CA ASP A 48 3.33 -1.93 -5.29
C ASP A 48 2.48 -0.69 -5.55
N LEU A 49 3.00 0.48 -5.17
CA LEU A 49 2.34 1.76 -5.37
C LEU A 49 3.16 2.62 -6.33
N ILE A 50 2.61 2.85 -7.52
CA ILE A 50 3.26 3.59 -8.61
C ILE A 50 2.54 4.91 -8.78
N LYS A 51 3.25 6.02 -8.63
CA LYS A 51 2.66 7.34 -8.89
C LYS A 51 2.44 7.55 -10.39
N ASN A 52 1.26 8.00 -10.77
CA ASN A 52 0.93 8.35 -12.16
C ASN A 52 0.29 9.74 -12.25
N TRP A 53 -0.26 10.09 -13.41
CA TRP A 53 -0.86 11.41 -13.67
C TRP A 53 -2.22 11.61 -12.98
N ASP A 54 -2.88 10.53 -12.58
CA ASP A 54 -4.20 10.49 -11.94
C ASP A 54 -4.10 10.12 -10.44
N GLY A 55 -2.93 10.24 -9.82
CA GLY A 55 -2.71 9.83 -8.44
C GLY A 55 -1.75 8.65 -8.37
N PHE A 56 -2.27 7.47 -8.05
CA PHE A 56 -1.47 6.25 -7.90
C PHE A 56 -2.13 5.02 -8.52
N GLU A 57 -1.31 4.16 -9.11
CA GLU A 57 -1.66 2.79 -9.43
C GLU A 57 -1.20 1.90 -8.28
N MET A 58 -2.15 1.23 -7.63
CA MET A 58 -1.93 0.26 -6.57
C MET A 58 -2.03 -1.15 -7.15
N ILE A 59 -0.98 -1.95 -7.01
CA ILE A 59 -0.94 -3.32 -7.51
C ILE A 59 -0.88 -4.24 -6.31
N LEU A 60 -1.91 -5.07 -6.14
CA LEU A 60 -1.92 -6.14 -5.16
C LEU A 60 -1.12 -7.32 -5.73
N LEU A 61 -0.04 -7.71 -5.04
CA LEU A 61 0.81 -8.81 -5.45
C LEU A 61 0.38 -10.09 -4.70
N ASP A 62 -0.40 -10.94 -5.37
CA ASP A 62 -0.67 -12.32 -4.95
C ASP A 62 0.05 -13.34 -5.89
N GLU A 63 0.18 -14.59 -5.46
CA GLU A 63 0.91 -15.65 -6.20
C GLU A 63 0.34 -15.96 -7.62
N GLN A 64 -0.87 -15.50 -7.93
CA GLN A 64 -1.63 -15.83 -9.14
C GLN A 64 -2.27 -14.60 -9.83
N LYS A 65 -2.36 -13.44 -9.18
CA LYS A 65 -2.98 -12.23 -9.72
C LYS A 65 -2.16 -10.98 -9.42
N ARG A 66 -2.13 -10.11 -10.43
CA ARG A 66 -1.67 -8.72 -10.34
C ARG A 66 -2.82 -7.84 -10.78
N ASP A 67 -3.77 -7.68 -9.88
CA ASP A 67 -4.87 -6.75 -10.11
C ASP A 67 -4.32 -5.34 -9.81
N SER A 68 -4.38 -4.46 -10.81
CA SER A 68 -4.06 -3.04 -10.62
C SER A 68 -5.32 -2.23 -10.39
N ILE A 69 -5.24 -1.32 -9.43
CA ILE A 69 -6.34 -0.51 -8.92
C ILE A 69 -5.85 0.94 -8.96
N GLN A 70 -6.54 1.77 -9.73
CA GLN A 70 -6.29 3.22 -9.70
C GLN A 70 -6.87 3.80 -8.42
N ILE A 71 -6.08 4.58 -7.70
CA ILE A 71 -6.51 5.36 -6.54
C ILE A 71 -6.08 6.82 -6.69
N ASP A 72 -6.90 7.75 -6.19
CA ASP A 72 -6.66 9.17 -6.36
C ASP A 72 -5.70 9.68 -5.26
N GLU A 73 -5.91 9.23 -4.03
CA GLU A 73 -5.15 9.64 -2.85
C GLU A 73 -4.60 8.44 -2.07
N LEU A 74 -3.52 8.64 -1.30
CA LEU A 74 -2.95 7.58 -0.46
C LEU A 74 -3.97 6.99 0.54
N GLN A 75 -4.93 7.79 0.99
CA GLN A 75 -5.96 7.35 1.94
C GLN A 75 -6.86 6.25 1.38
N ASP A 76 -7.02 6.19 0.06
CA ASP A 76 -7.85 5.19 -0.61
C ASP A 76 -7.29 3.77 -0.45
N ILE A 77 -5.97 3.64 -0.20
CA ILE A 77 -5.32 2.36 0.15
C ILE A 77 -6.08 1.67 1.28
N LEU A 78 -6.52 2.43 2.30
CA LEU A 78 -7.24 1.87 3.44
C LEU A 78 -8.58 1.23 3.06
N GLN A 79 -9.28 1.81 2.08
CA GLN A 79 -10.56 1.29 1.60
C GLN A 79 -10.34 0.00 0.82
N ILE A 80 -9.33 -0.03 -0.05
CA ILE A 80 -8.95 -1.22 -0.83
C ILE A 80 -8.56 -2.36 0.11
N LEU A 81 -7.63 -2.12 1.05
CA LEU A 81 -7.18 -3.15 1.98
C LEU A 81 -8.34 -3.75 2.81
N LYS A 82 -9.23 -2.90 3.35
CA LYS A 82 -10.43 -3.36 4.08
C LYS A 82 -11.40 -4.20 3.25
N SER A 83 -11.42 -4.01 1.94
CA SER A 83 -12.32 -4.73 1.04
C SER A 83 -11.77 -6.11 0.63
N HIS A 84 -10.45 -6.28 0.70
CA HIS A 84 -9.75 -7.48 0.28
C HIS A 84 -9.29 -8.38 1.43
N TYR A 85 -9.06 -7.82 2.63
CA TYR A 85 -8.47 -8.50 3.80
C TYR A 85 -9.21 -8.12 5.09
#